data_AF-A0A7Z9SJV7-F1
#
_entry.id   AF-A0A7Z9SJV7-F1
#
_cell.length_a   1.000
_cell.length_b   1.000
_cell.length_c   1.000
_cell.angle_alpha   90.00
_cell.angle_beta   90.00
_cell.angle_gamma   90.00
#
_symmetry.space_group_name_H-M   'P 1'
#
loop_
_entity.id
_entity.type
_entity.pdbx_description
1 polymer ?
#
loop_
_entity_poly.entity_id
_entity_poly.type
_entity_poly.pdbx_seq_one_letter_code
_entity_poly.pdbx_strand_id
1 'polypeptide(L)'
;MNYPHKFSVAPMMDWTDRHCRYFYRLMSKHTQLYTEMITSKAILHGDKKRLLDYHEDEHSLVLQLGGSDPNEMAQCAKIAQDWGYDEVNINVGCPSDRVQSGSFGACLMQTPQLVAECVDAMKQASDIPVTVKSRIGVDDME
;
A
#
# COMPACT_ATOMS: atom_id res chain seq x y z
N MET A 1 0.09 -14.18 16.74
CA MET A 1 -0.16 -12.72 16.66
C MET A 1 -1.61 -12.53 16.26
N ASN A 2 -2.36 -11.69 16.96
CA ASN A 2 -3.74 -11.36 16.60
C ASN A 2 -3.71 -10.03 15.87
N TYR A 3 -4.05 -9.99 14.58
CA TYR A 3 -4.14 -8.74 13.83
C TYR A 3 -5.35 -7.95 14.35
N PRO A 4 -5.19 -6.68 14.77
CA PRO A 4 -6.25 -5.98 15.50
C PRO A 4 -7.47 -5.65 14.63
N HIS A 5 -7.29 -5.58 13.31
CA HIS A 5 -8.35 -5.20 12.37
C HIS A 5 -9.01 -6.43 11.74
N LYS A 6 -10.32 -6.58 11.98
CA LYS A 6 -11.16 -7.63 11.37
C LYS A 6 -11.88 -7.17 10.10
N PHE A 7 -11.96 -5.86 9.88
CA PHE A 7 -12.71 -5.25 8.78
C PHE A 7 -11.95 -4.04 8.24
N SER A 8 -11.83 -3.98 6.91
CA SER A 8 -11.12 -2.94 6.19
C SER A 8 -11.89 -2.52 4.93
N VAL A 9 -11.76 -1.24 4.56
CA VAL A 9 -12.16 -0.80 3.20
C VAL A 9 -10.99 -1.05 2.25
N ALA A 10 -11.27 -1.60 1.07
CA ALA A 10 -10.24 -1.89 0.08
C ALA A 10 -9.60 -0.61 -0.49
N PRO A 11 -8.32 -0.66 -0.88
CA PRO A 11 -7.69 0.40 -1.67
C PRO A 11 -8.31 0.43 -3.07
N MET A 12 -8.83 1.59 -3.48
CA MET A 12 -9.53 1.78 -4.75
C MET A 12 -9.11 3.10 -5.40
N MET A 13 -8.40 3.02 -6.53
CA MET A 13 -8.00 4.19 -7.32
C MET A 13 -9.21 5.06 -7.66
N ASP A 14 -9.05 6.39 -7.56
CA ASP A 14 -10.06 7.44 -7.77
C ASP A 14 -11.26 7.37 -6.81
N TRP A 15 -11.21 6.53 -5.77
CA TRP A 15 -12.28 6.38 -4.77
C TRP A 15 -11.80 6.59 -3.35
N THR A 16 -10.76 5.87 -2.90
CA THR A 16 -10.27 5.97 -1.52
C THR A 16 -9.27 7.10 -1.34
N ASP A 17 -9.59 8.29 -1.84
CA ASP A 17 -8.85 9.52 -1.55
C ASP A 17 -9.08 9.96 -0.09
N ARG A 18 -8.35 10.98 0.38
CA ARG A 18 -8.48 11.47 1.77
C ARG A 18 -9.88 11.99 2.12
N HIS A 19 -10.61 12.54 1.14
CA HIS A 19 -11.94 13.09 1.37
C HIS A 19 -12.97 11.98 1.58
N CYS A 20 -12.89 10.94 0.76
CA CYS A 20 -13.72 9.76 0.87
C CYS A 20 -13.40 8.94 2.12
N ARG A 21 -12.12 8.76 2.44
CA ARG A 21 -11.70 8.08 3.68
C ARG A 21 -12.16 8.83 4.93
N TYR A 22 -12.09 10.16 4.94
CA TYR A 22 -12.66 10.96 6.03
C TYR A 22 -14.18 10.72 6.17
N PHE A 23 -14.92 10.71 5.04
CA PHE A 23 -16.34 10.36 5.06
C PHE A 23 -16.59 8.93 5.61
N TYR A 24 -15.77 7.95 5.25
CA TYR A 24 -15.86 6.59 5.79
C TYR A 24 -15.61 6.54 7.30
N ARG A 25 -14.69 7.36 7.81
CA ARG A 25 -14.45 7.49 9.25
C ARG A 25 -15.66 8.02 10.01
N LEU A 26 -16.45 8.93 9.41
CA LEU A 26 -17.71 9.40 10.01
C LEU A 26 -18.74 8.26 10.19
N MET A 27 -18.68 7.23 9.34
CA MET A 27 -19.55 6.05 9.44
C MET A 27 -19.04 4.99 10.41
N SER A 28 -17.72 4.85 10.55
CA SER A 28 -17.12 3.86 11.46
C SER A 28 -15.80 4.35 12.04
N LYS A 29 -15.68 4.27 13.37
CA LYS A 29 -14.45 4.58 14.13
C LYS A 29 -13.43 3.44 14.16
N HIS A 30 -13.80 2.24 13.70
CA HIS A 30 -12.98 1.03 13.90
C HIS A 30 -12.50 0.38 12.60
N THR A 31 -13.11 0.75 11.46
CA THR A 31 -12.71 0.22 10.16
C THR A 31 -11.30 0.68 9.83
N GLN A 32 -10.45 -0.26 9.39
CA GLN A 32 -9.14 0.06 8.82
C GLN A 32 -9.33 0.63 7.41
N LEU A 33 -8.68 1.76 7.14
CA LEU A 33 -8.77 2.43 5.85
C LEU A 33 -7.46 2.22 5.07
N TYR A 34 -7.58 2.04 3.77
CA TYR A 34 -6.43 1.98 2.87
C TYR A 34 -6.46 3.21 1.96
N THR A 35 -5.28 3.76 1.66
CA THR A 35 -5.14 4.77 0.61
C THR A 35 -5.43 4.18 -0.77
N GLU A 36 -5.53 5.04 -1.78
CA GLU A 36 -5.23 4.63 -3.15
C GLU A 36 -3.81 4.05 -3.25
N MET A 37 -3.55 3.27 -4.29
CA MET A 37 -2.20 2.77 -4.55
C MET A 37 -1.33 3.92 -5.07
N ILE A 38 -0.22 4.19 -4.37
CA ILE A 38 0.77 5.21 -4.77
C ILE A 38 2.06 4.50 -5.14
N THR A 39 2.68 4.87 -6.27
CA THR A 39 3.91 4.20 -6.70
C THR A 39 5.11 4.66 -5.87
N SER A 40 6.08 3.76 -5.66
CA SER A 40 7.34 4.07 -4.96
C SER A 40 8.01 5.30 -5.58
N LYS A 41 8.15 5.31 -6.91
CA LYS A 41 8.73 6.42 -7.68
C LYS A 41 7.99 7.74 -7.49
N ALA A 42 6.66 7.72 -7.40
CA ALA A 42 5.89 8.94 -7.17
C ALA A 42 6.16 9.52 -5.78
N ILE A 43 6.29 8.67 -4.75
CA ILE A 43 6.65 9.12 -3.40
C ILE A 43 8.07 9.68 -3.37
N LEU A 44 9.03 8.98 -3.97
CA LEU A 44 10.45 9.37 -3.93
C LEU A 44 10.70 10.70 -4.66
N HIS A 45 10.12 10.86 -5.85
CA HIS A 45 10.45 11.98 -6.74
C HIS A 45 9.36 13.06 -6.85
N GLY A 46 8.14 12.78 -6.38
CA GLY A 46 7.01 13.69 -6.46
C GLY A 46 6.81 14.56 -5.22
N ASP A 47 5.73 15.33 -5.24
CA ASP A 47 5.25 16.12 -4.11
C ASP A 47 4.60 15.22 -3.06
N LYS A 48 5.36 14.90 -2.01
CA LYS A 48 4.94 14.00 -0.93
C LYS A 48 3.72 14.53 -0.17
N LYS A 49 3.60 15.84 0.04
CA LYS A 49 2.44 16.41 0.77
C LYS A 49 1.15 16.15 -0.02
N ARG A 50 1.19 16.41 -1.32
CA ARG A 50 0.04 16.14 -2.19
C ARG A 50 -0.36 14.66 -2.21
N LEU A 51 0.62 13.76 -2.12
CA LEU A 51 0.42 12.31 -2.22
C LEU A 51 0.05 11.66 -0.88
N LEU A 52 0.63 12.13 0.22
CA LEU A 52 0.63 11.42 1.51
C LEU A 52 -0.17 12.13 2.60
N ASP A 53 -0.53 13.41 2.45
CA ASP A 53 -1.26 14.10 3.51
C ASP A 53 -2.67 13.51 3.70
N TYR A 54 -3.00 13.27 4.96
CA TYR A 54 -4.29 12.75 5.43
C TYR A 54 -4.76 13.59 6.64
N HIS A 55 -6.03 13.43 7.01
CA HIS A 55 -6.61 14.02 8.22
C HIS A 55 -6.39 13.09 9.43
N GLU A 56 -6.08 13.63 10.61
CA GLU A 56 -5.76 12.85 11.82
C GLU A 56 -6.83 11.81 12.20
N ASP A 57 -8.12 12.14 12.00
CA ASP A 57 -9.22 11.20 12.25
C ASP A 57 -9.20 9.95 11.35
N GLU A 58 -8.45 9.92 10.25
CA GLU A 58 -8.43 8.78 9.32
C GLU A 58 -7.86 7.50 9.97
N HIS A 59 -7.11 7.61 11.08
CA HIS A 59 -6.54 6.46 11.79
C HIS A 59 -7.60 5.43 12.24
N SER A 60 -7.40 4.12 12.07
CA SER A 60 -6.19 3.46 11.53
C SER A 60 -6.12 3.44 9.99
N LEU A 61 -4.99 3.89 9.44
CA LEU A 61 -4.76 4.17 8.02
C LEU A 61 -3.52 3.44 7.48
N VAL A 62 -3.70 2.74 6.36
CA VAL A 62 -2.68 1.96 5.66
C VAL A 62 -2.30 2.62 4.35
N LEU A 63 -1.00 2.85 4.12
CA LEU A 63 -0.49 3.27 2.82
C LEU A 63 -0.28 2.06 1.92
N GLN A 64 -0.96 2.01 0.77
CA GLN A 64 -0.68 1.00 -0.26
C GLN A 64 0.34 1.50 -1.28
N LEU A 65 1.44 0.75 -1.42
CA LEU A 65 2.52 0.99 -2.35
C LEU A 65 2.41 0.12 -3.62
N GLY A 66 2.76 0.72 -4.76
CA GLY A 66 3.06 0.02 -6.01
C GLY A 66 4.54 0.16 -6.38
N GLY A 67 5.29 -0.94 -6.34
CA GLY A 67 6.72 -0.95 -6.68
C GLY A 67 7.31 -2.35 -6.53
N SER A 68 8.57 -2.51 -6.95
CA SER A 68 9.28 -3.79 -6.96
C SER A 68 10.78 -3.71 -6.75
N ASP A 69 11.35 -2.51 -6.58
CA ASP A 69 12.75 -2.34 -6.20
C ASP A 69 12.85 -2.35 -4.66
N PRO A 70 13.58 -3.30 -4.03
CA PRO A 70 13.65 -3.40 -2.58
C PRO A 70 14.17 -2.12 -1.89
N ASN A 71 15.08 -1.37 -2.51
CA ASN A 71 15.63 -0.14 -1.93
C ASN A 71 14.60 0.99 -1.97
N GLU A 72 13.91 1.17 -3.10
CA GLU A 72 12.83 2.14 -3.22
C GLU A 72 11.69 1.83 -2.24
N MET A 73 11.32 0.55 -2.12
CA MET A 73 10.26 0.10 -1.21
C MET A 73 10.63 0.33 0.25
N ALA A 74 11.88 0.04 0.65
CA ALA A 74 12.38 0.32 1.99
C ALA A 74 12.34 1.82 2.33
N GLN A 75 12.77 2.67 1.41
CA GLN A 75 12.69 4.13 1.59
C GLN A 75 11.24 4.60 1.73
N CYS A 76 10.32 4.08 0.92
CA CYS A 76 8.91 4.42 1.01
C CYS A 76 8.27 3.95 2.32
N ALA A 77 8.64 2.79 2.84
CA ALA A 77 8.18 2.32 4.15
C ALA A 77 8.65 3.23 5.29
N LYS A 78 9.93 3.66 5.27
CA LYS A 78 10.44 4.64 6.23
C LYS A 78 9.70 5.96 6.14
N ILE A 79 9.47 6.47 4.92
CA ILE A 79 8.71 7.70 4.69
C ILE A 79 7.28 7.55 5.24
N ALA A 80 6.62 6.42 5.02
CA ALA A 80 5.27 6.18 5.49
C ALA A 80 5.19 6.23 7.03
N GLN A 81 6.12 5.56 7.72
CA GLN A 81 6.24 5.65 9.18
C GLN A 81 6.46 7.08 9.65
N ASP A 82 7.38 7.80 9.04
CA ASP A 82 7.69 9.18 9.43
C ASP A 82 6.54 10.16 9.13
N TRP A 83 5.71 9.84 8.13
CA TRP A 83 4.48 10.58 7.84
C TRP A 83 3.35 10.27 8.82
N GLY A 84 3.45 9.16 9.56
CA GLY A 84 2.52 8.76 10.61
C GLY A 84 1.54 7.64 10.23
N TYR A 85 1.68 6.98 9.08
CA TYR A 85 0.83 5.84 8.73
C TYR A 85 0.99 4.69 9.74
N ASP A 86 -0.10 3.97 10.01
CA ASP A 86 -0.08 2.86 10.97
C ASP A 86 0.48 1.56 10.38
N GLU A 87 0.49 1.44 9.05
CA GLU A 87 0.86 0.24 8.30
C GLU A 87 1.23 0.61 6.86
N VAL A 88 2.12 -0.20 6.27
CA VAL A 88 2.43 -0.15 4.84
C VAL A 88 2.06 -1.48 4.17
N ASN A 89 1.43 -1.40 3.00
CA ASN A 89 0.95 -2.54 2.24
C ASN A 89 1.53 -2.56 0.82
N ILE A 90 1.94 -3.73 0.31
CA ILE A 90 2.39 -3.90 -1.08
C ILE A 90 1.24 -4.41 -1.95
N ASN A 91 0.99 -3.75 -3.08
CA ASN A 91 0.05 -4.24 -4.09
C ASN A 91 0.71 -5.32 -4.99
N VAL A 92 0.26 -6.57 -4.84
CA VAL A 92 0.70 -7.74 -5.62
C VAL A 92 -0.51 -8.36 -6.34
N GLY A 93 -1.46 -7.54 -6.81
CA GLY A 93 -2.71 -8.07 -7.34
C GLY A 93 -3.39 -7.26 -8.44
N CYS A 94 -2.93 -6.05 -8.76
CA CYS A 94 -3.52 -5.26 -9.85
C CYS A 94 -3.09 -5.81 -11.23
N PRO A 95 -4.03 -6.24 -12.10
CA PRO A 95 -3.69 -6.83 -13.40
C PRO A 95 -3.54 -5.80 -14.53
N SER A 96 -3.75 -4.51 -14.28
CA SER A 96 -3.86 -3.50 -15.34
C SER A 96 -2.55 -3.23 -16.10
N ASP A 97 -2.66 -2.86 -17.38
CA ASP A 97 -1.52 -2.66 -18.29
C ASP A 97 -0.52 -1.60 -17.79
N ARG A 98 -1.04 -0.54 -17.15
CA ARG A 98 -0.22 0.52 -16.53
C ARG A 98 0.66 0.01 -15.39
N VAL A 99 0.26 -1.10 -14.78
CA VAL A 99 0.93 -1.70 -13.63
C VAL A 99 1.95 -2.75 -14.09
N GLN A 100 1.64 -3.50 -15.16
CA GLN A 100 2.59 -4.42 -15.80
C GLN A 100 3.81 -3.69 -16.38
N SER A 101 3.59 -2.57 -17.08
CA SER A 101 4.68 -1.73 -17.64
C SER A 101 5.56 -1.06 -16.58
N GLY A 102 5.05 -0.90 -15.36
CA GLY A 102 5.80 -0.39 -14.21
C GLY A 102 6.50 -1.47 -13.38
N SER A 103 6.33 -2.75 -13.72
CA SER A 103 6.86 -3.92 -12.99
C SER A 103 6.36 -4.05 -11.54
N PHE A 104 5.08 -3.76 -11.28
CA PHE A 104 4.45 -4.04 -9.97
C PHE A 104 3.04 -4.65 -10.15
N GLY A 105 2.32 -4.96 -9.06
CA GLY A 105 0.97 -5.56 -9.14
C GLY A 105 0.97 -7.07 -9.42
N ALA A 106 0.03 -7.56 -10.23
CA ALA A 106 -0.20 -8.99 -10.40
C ALA A 106 1.00 -9.73 -11.04
N CYS A 107 1.82 -9.05 -11.85
CA CYS A 107 3.02 -9.68 -12.43
C CYS A 107 4.04 -10.12 -11.36
N LEU A 108 4.06 -9.47 -10.20
CA LEU A 108 4.91 -9.86 -9.07
C LEU A 108 4.53 -11.22 -8.46
N MET A 109 3.33 -11.73 -8.75
CA MET A 109 2.95 -13.10 -8.33
C MET A 109 3.78 -14.18 -9.04
N GLN A 110 4.39 -13.86 -10.18
CA GLN A 110 5.33 -14.75 -10.88
C GLN A 110 6.75 -14.67 -10.32
N THR A 111 7.06 -13.65 -9.52
CA THR A 111 8.37 -13.41 -8.91
C THR A 111 8.27 -13.28 -7.38
N PRO A 112 7.75 -14.31 -6.67
CA PRO A 112 7.51 -14.24 -5.23
C PRO A 112 8.78 -13.97 -4.41
N GLN A 113 9.94 -14.38 -4.90
CA GLN A 113 11.23 -14.08 -4.25
C GLN A 113 11.51 -12.58 -4.20
N LEU A 114 11.20 -11.84 -5.28
CA LEU A 114 11.35 -10.38 -5.31
C LEU A 114 10.39 -9.69 -4.34
N VAL A 115 9.17 -10.21 -4.22
CA VAL A 115 8.20 -9.72 -3.21
C VAL A 115 8.74 -9.94 -1.80
N ALA A 116 9.33 -11.10 -1.51
CA ALA A 116 9.96 -11.38 -0.23
C ALA A 116 11.12 -10.40 0.07
N GLU A 117 11.99 -10.15 -0.91
CA GLU A 117 13.08 -9.17 -0.81
C GLU A 117 12.57 -7.76 -0.51
N CYS A 118 11.50 -7.32 -1.18
CA CYS A 118 10.86 -6.04 -0.89
C CYS A 118 10.29 -5.99 0.53
N VAL A 119 9.54 -7.02 0.95
CA VAL A 119 8.95 -7.09 2.30
C VAL A 119 10.03 -7.06 3.36
N ASP A 120 11.13 -7.81 3.19
CA ASP A 120 12.23 -7.86 4.14
C ASP A 120 12.96 -6.53 4.24
N ALA A 121 13.23 -5.87 3.11
CA ALA A 121 13.85 -4.56 3.08
C ALA A 121 12.97 -3.49 3.76
N MET A 122 11.66 -3.53 3.53
CA MET A 122 10.69 -2.64 4.19
C MET A 122 10.65 -2.86 5.71
N LYS A 123 10.59 -4.11 6.16
CA LYS A 123 10.59 -4.44 7.60
C LYS A 123 11.87 -4.03 8.31
N GLN A 124 13.01 -4.03 7.62
CA GLN A 124 14.27 -3.55 8.18
C GLN A 124 14.32 -2.02 8.27
N ALA A 125 13.57 -1.31 7.42
CA ALA A 125 13.57 0.14 7.35
C ALA A 125 12.48 0.82 8.19
N SER A 126 11.43 0.09 8.60
CA SER A 126 10.32 0.65 9.39
C SER A 126 9.84 -0.32 10.48
N ASP A 127 9.42 0.25 11.61
CA ASP A 127 8.82 -0.43 12.76
C ASP A 127 7.31 -0.68 12.59
N ILE A 128 6.65 -0.04 11.62
CA ILE A 128 5.23 -0.26 11.33
C ILE A 128 5.02 -1.61 10.60
N PRO A 129 3.86 -2.28 10.76
CA PRO A 129 3.56 -3.52 10.06
C PRO A 129 3.67 -3.38 8.53
N VAL A 130 4.26 -4.40 7.91
CA VAL A 130 4.36 -4.55 6.46
C VAL A 130 3.47 -5.71 6.02
N THR A 131 2.49 -5.44 5.16
CA THR A 131 1.54 -6.44 4.66
C THR A 131 1.52 -6.52 3.13
N VAL A 132 0.89 -7.56 2.59
CA VAL A 132 0.79 -7.78 1.14
C VAL A 132 -0.68 -8.01 0.77
N LYS A 133 -1.16 -7.33 -0.27
CA LYS A 133 -2.46 -7.59 -0.87
C LYS A 133 -2.27 -8.26 -2.23
N SER A 134 -2.62 -9.54 -2.34
CA SER A 134 -2.49 -10.33 -3.58
C SER A 134 -3.84 -10.83 -4.11
N ARG A 135 -3.80 -11.45 -5.30
CA ARG A 135 -4.85 -12.36 -5.76
C ARG A 135 -4.57 -13.80 -5.30
N ILE A 136 -5.46 -14.72 -5.65
CA ILE A 136 -5.28 -16.17 -5.42
C ILE A 136 -4.31 -16.82 -6.41
N GLY A 137 -4.12 -16.23 -7.59
CA GLY A 137 -3.24 -16.71 -8.64
C GLY A 137 -3.16 -15.71 -9.81
N VAL A 138 -2.18 -15.92 -10.67
CA VAL A 138 -2.14 -15.43 -12.05
C VAL A 138 -2.01 -16.65 -12.93
N ASP A 139 -3.12 -17.08 -13.50
CA ASP A 139 -3.24 -18.17 -14.45
C ASP A 139 -3.55 -17.63 -15.86
N ASP A 140 -3.26 -18.45 -16.88
CA ASP A 140 -3.63 -18.19 -18.27
C ASP A 140 -5.14 -18.42 -18.50
N MET A 141 -5.98 -17.89 -17.62
CA MET A 141 -7.42 -17.86 -17.85
C MET A 141 -7.77 -16.52 -18.51
N GLU A 142 -7.69 -16.53 -19.84
CA GLU A 142 -8.36 -15.54 -20.72
C GLU A 142 -9.86 -15.46 -20.43
#